data_AF-A0A1Y3P183-F1
#
_entry.id   AF-A0A1Y3P183-F1
#
_cell.length_a   1.000
_cell.length_b   1.000
_cell.length_c   1.000
_cell.angle_alpha   90.00
_cell.angle_beta   90.00
_cell.angle_gamma   90.00
#
_symmetry.space_group_name_H-M   'P 1'
#
loop_
_entity.id
_entity.type
_entity.pdbx_description
1 polymer ?
#
loop_
_entity_poly.entity_id
_entity_poly.type
_entity_poly.pdbx_seq_one_letter_code
_entity_poly.pdbx_strand_id
1 'polypeptide(L)'
;YLRGYKGNFSFEEIGLDYTDGVPYVSMRLYSGLCGILVIPIAYYIIKGLKFSRYSAILGALFVLFENALATQSRLILLDSQLILFAAYTLLSWVNFIANSEKPWTKLWWFWLASTGVGLGLTFSVKWVGLFIIGTIGLATIKDLWNILGNTDNSMYQVIKHFMARALCLIVVPISMYIFFFRIHLAILVNKGTGHGFMSAEFQADFNDSKPQPTYYDVAYNSKVYIRHVNTNGGFLHSHDHTYPTGSQQQQITLYGYADTNSEWLIIPQRDAENYRMGQNLKDGDTVRLEHVSTGRRLHSHDHRPPMSEEDYQNEVSGYGGPGVVDPQDNWIVEIEKGKNAESREYVKSYDTIFRLRHKNSGCYLYSHSVSLPEWGFKQQEVTCGTEVLRKNTLWRIEMNTNSQFVPKKLSFLEKLIELNKVMFTVNSELTGSHPFESRPPEWPFLNRGISFWGAPDGQTGSIYLLGNPFIWYLGTVSILLYLVYFFFFEMVKQSKTGLPKRTRKALIRFSYPGGLLFTAWALHYFPFYLMGRQLYLHHYLPSLYFSILMTAIIIDSIFLNRFRQPTTKILIVAIFAVIAIYYFKRFSPLTYGTDMKQTKCESLKFKDTWDLDCNKYN
;
A
#
# COMPACT_ATOMS: atom_id res chain seq x y z
N TYR A 1 -19.47 -14.01 5.34
CA TYR A 1 -20.46 -13.59 6.35
C TYR A 1 -21.90 -13.55 5.84
N LEU A 2 -22.36 -12.52 5.08
CA LEU A 2 -23.79 -12.38 4.68
C LEU A 2 -24.40 -13.56 3.90
N ARG A 3 -23.55 -14.36 3.23
CA ARG A 3 -23.94 -15.56 2.47
C ARG A 3 -23.41 -16.85 3.09
N GLY A 4 -23.08 -16.85 4.38
CA GLY A 4 -22.61 -18.04 5.09
C GLY A 4 -21.16 -18.48 4.80
N TYR A 5 -20.40 -17.73 3.98
CA TYR A 5 -18.99 -18.06 3.73
C TYR A 5 -18.16 -18.03 5.02
N LYS A 6 -17.46 -19.14 5.29
CA LYS A 6 -16.66 -19.38 6.50
C LYS A 6 -15.15 -19.17 6.33
N GLY A 7 -14.67 -18.86 5.11
CA GLY A 7 -13.23 -18.68 4.87
C GLY A 7 -12.46 -19.99 4.65
N ASN A 8 -13.14 -21.05 4.23
CA ASN A 8 -12.57 -22.39 4.05
C ASN A 8 -11.87 -22.61 2.69
N PHE A 9 -12.00 -21.68 1.75
CA PHE A 9 -11.35 -21.75 0.44
C PHE A 9 -10.20 -20.74 0.37
N SER A 10 -9.00 -21.21 -0.02
CA SER A 10 -7.85 -20.33 -0.26
C SER A 10 -7.89 -19.77 -1.68
N PHE A 11 -7.65 -18.46 -1.81
CA PHE A 11 -7.59 -17.74 -3.09
C PHE A 11 -6.14 -17.46 -3.52
N GLU A 12 -5.20 -18.33 -3.15
CA GLU A 12 -3.76 -18.15 -3.41
C GLU A 12 -3.39 -18.27 -4.89
N GLU A 13 -4.04 -19.19 -5.63
CA GLU A 13 -3.71 -19.47 -7.02
C GLU A 13 -4.82 -19.02 -7.99
N ILE A 14 -4.40 -18.45 -9.12
CA ILE A 14 -5.30 -18.07 -10.20
C ILE A 14 -5.63 -19.30 -11.04
N GLY A 15 -6.92 -19.55 -11.29
CA GLY A 15 -7.39 -20.65 -12.13
C GLY A 15 -8.03 -21.81 -11.37
N LEU A 16 -8.01 -21.77 -10.03
CA LEU A 16 -8.74 -22.74 -9.21
C LEU A 16 -10.25 -22.58 -9.37
N ASP A 17 -10.93 -23.71 -9.57
CA ASP A 17 -12.38 -23.76 -9.60
C ASP A 17 -12.96 -23.52 -8.19
N TYR A 18 -14.01 -22.71 -8.13
CA TYR A 18 -14.73 -22.46 -6.88
C TYR A 18 -15.50 -23.72 -6.48
N THR A 19 -15.06 -24.39 -5.43
CA THR A 19 -15.73 -25.56 -4.87
C THR A 19 -17.09 -25.20 -4.24
N ASP A 20 -17.95 -26.21 -4.08
CA ASP A 20 -19.31 -26.05 -3.55
C ASP A 20 -19.31 -25.32 -2.20
N GLY A 21 -19.89 -24.11 -2.19
CA GLY A 21 -20.06 -23.30 -0.99
C GLY A 21 -19.33 -21.96 -0.98
N VAL A 22 -18.47 -21.65 -1.97
CA VAL A 22 -17.87 -20.31 -2.09
C VAL A 22 -18.84 -19.35 -2.80
N PRO A 23 -19.38 -18.31 -2.14
CA PRO A 23 -20.36 -17.40 -2.77
C PRO A 23 -19.66 -16.31 -3.60
N TYR A 24 -18.77 -16.70 -4.52
CA TYR A 24 -17.95 -15.80 -5.33
C TYR A 24 -18.82 -14.85 -6.19
N VAL A 25 -19.98 -15.30 -6.67
CA VAL A 25 -20.93 -14.46 -7.41
C VAL A 25 -21.43 -13.31 -6.55
N SER A 26 -21.75 -13.56 -5.27
CA SER A 26 -22.19 -12.51 -4.35
C SER A 26 -21.05 -11.55 -4.00
N MET A 27 -19.81 -12.05 -3.89
CA MET A 27 -18.64 -11.21 -3.67
C MET A 27 -18.36 -10.29 -4.88
N ARG A 28 -18.44 -10.85 -6.09
CA ARG A 28 -18.34 -10.08 -7.35
C ARG A 28 -19.48 -9.08 -7.50
N LEU A 29 -20.70 -9.44 -7.08
CA LEU A 29 -21.85 -8.53 -7.10
C LEU A 29 -21.60 -7.28 -6.25
N TYR A 30 -20.93 -7.39 -5.09
CA TYR A 30 -20.60 -6.22 -4.28
C TYR A 30 -19.66 -5.25 -5.02
N SER A 31 -18.57 -5.77 -5.61
CA SER A 31 -17.65 -4.97 -6.44
C SER A 31 -18.36 -4.37 -7.66
N GLY A 32 -19.25 -5.16 -8.29
CA GLY A 32 -20.03 -4.74 -9.45
C GLY A 32 -21.02 -3.63 -9.12
N LEU A 33 -21.72 -3.73 -7.98
CA LEU A 33 -22.61 -2.67 -7.48
C LEU A 33 -21.83 -1.39 -7.20
N CYS A 34 -20.62 -1.48 -6.63
CA CYS A 34 -19.77 -0.32 -6.44
C CYS A 34 -19.42 0.36 -7.77
N GLY A 35 -19.04 -0.42 -8.80
CA GLY A 35 -18.80 0.09 -10.15
C GLY A 35 -20.03 0.72 -10.80
N ILE A 36 -21.21 0.10 -10.65
CA ILE A 36 -22.47 0.62 -11.19
C ILE A 36 -22.83 1.98 -10.58
N LEU A 37 -22.64 2.15 -9.27
CA LEU A 37 -22.95 3.41 -8.57
C LEU A 37 -22.05 4.59 -9.00
N VAL A 38 -20.85 4.34 -9.53
CA VAL A 38 -19.96 5.39 -10.05
C VAL A 38 -20.58 6.12 -11.26
N ILE A 39 -21.40 5.41 -12.06
CA ILE A 39 -22.02 5.94 -13.29
C ILE A 39 -22.98 7.11 -13.01
N PRO A 40 -24.04 6.96 -12.17
CA PRO A 40 -24.91 8.08 -11.84
C PRO A 40 -24.18 9.17 -11.05
N ILE A 41 -23.17 8.82 -10.24
CA ILE A 41 -22.35 9.82 -9.53
C ILE A 41 -21.62 10.72 -10.55
N ALA A 42 -21.03 10.16 -11.61
CA ALA A 42 -20.40 10.95 -12.68
C ALA A 42 -21.38 11.95 -13.32
N TYR A 43 -22.61 11.52 -13.60
CA TYR A 43 -23.68 12.40 -14.09
C TYR A 43 -23.92 13.57 -13.12
N TYR A 44 -24.12 13.28 -11.84
CA TYR A 44 -24.42 14.31 -10.84
C TYR A 44 -23.25 15.25 -10.56
N ILE A 45 -22.00 14.77 -10.65
CA ILE A 45 -20.81 15.64 -10.55
C ILE A 45 -20.82 16.66 -11.68
N ILE A 46 -20.97 16.23 -12.92
CA ILE A 46 -20.97 17.13 -14.10
C ILE A 46 -22.14 18.13 -14.01
N LYS A 47 -23.32 17.67 -13.57
CA LYS A 47 -24.46 18.54 -13.31
C LYS A 47 -24.19 19.55 -12.20
N GLY A 48 -23.59 19.12 -11.09
CA GLY A 48 -23.25 19.98 -9.94
C GLY A 48 -22.19 21.02 -10.27
N LEU A 49 -21.25 20.70 -11.17
CA LEU A 49 -20.31 21.64 -11.78
C LEU A 49 -20.96 22.64 -12.76
N LYS A 50 -22.30 22.64 -12.83
CA LYS A 50 -23.14 23.53 -13.65
C LYS A 50 -22.97 23.34 -15.16
N PHE A 51 -22.64 22.14 -15.65
CA PHE A 51 -22.61 21.83 -17.09
C PHE A 51 -23.96 21.28 -17.63
N SER A 52 -24.08 21.18 -18.96
CA SER A 52 -25.32 20.78 -19.60
C SER A 52 -25.73 19.34 -19.25
N ARG A 53 -27.03 19.04 -19.36
CA ARG A 53 -27.55 17.68 -19.14
C ARG A 53 -26.98 16.69 -20.17
N TYR A 54 -26.73 17.16 -21.40
CA TYR A 54 -26.14 16.37 -22.49
C TYR A 54 -24.71 15.93 -22.17
N SER A 55 -23.88 16.84 -21.65
CA SER A 55 -22.52 16.53 -21.20
C SER A 55 -22.52 15.56 -20.02
N ALA A 56 -23.44 15.73 -19.06
CA ALA A 56 -23.56 14.82 -17.93
C ALA A 56 -23.96 13.40 -18.37
N ILE A 57 -24.91 13.26 -19.33
CA ILE A 57 -25.26 11.97 -19.92
C ILE A 57 -24.04 11.37 -20.62
N LEU A 58 -23.32 12.17 -21.41
CA LEU A 58 -22.14 11.70 -22.13
C LEU A 58 -21.04 11.19 -21.19
N GLY A 59 -20.74 11.93 -20.11
CA GLY A 59 -19.78 11.49 -19.10
C GLY A 59 -20.17 10.19 -18.42
N ALA A 60 -21.46 10.02 -18.08
CA ALA A 60 -21.95 8.77 -17.52
C ALA A 60 -21.87 7.60 -18.53
N LEU A 61 -22.17 7.84 -19.81
CA LEU A 61 -22.02 6.84 -20.86
C LEU A 61 -20.56 6.43 -21.07
N PHE A 62 -19.62 7.38 -21.00
CA PHE A 62 -18.20 7.05 -21.06
C PHE A 62 -17.75 6.20 -19.87
N VAL A 63 -18.18 6.51 -18.65
CA VAL A 63 -17.89 5.66 -17.48
C VAL A 63 -18.51 4.26 -17.65
N LEU A 64 -19.74 4.17 -18.17
CA LEU A 64 -20.46 2.91 -18.40
C LEU A 64 -19.77 2.02 -19.45
N PHE A 65 -19.28 2.62 -20.55
CA PHE A 65 -18.67 1.91 -21.67
C PHE A 65 -17.13 1.91 -21.64
N GLU A 66 -16.54 2.05 -20.45
CA GLU A 66 -15.10 1.96 -20.23
C GLU A 66 -14.70 0.53 -19.80
N ASN A 67 -13.99 -0.19 -20.67
CA ASN A 67 -13.63 -1.60 -20.49
C ASN A 67 -12.78 -1.84 -19.23
N ALA A 68 -11.85 -0.95 -18.88
CA ALA A 68 -11.00 -1.15 -17.72
C ALA A 68 -11.78 -1.03 -16.41
N LEU A 69 -12.70 -0.07 -16.31
CA LEU A 69 -13.57 0.11 -15.14
C LEU A 69 -14.57 -1.06 -15.00
N ALA A 70 -15.11 -1.54 -16.12
CA ALA A 70 -15.98 -2.72 -16.14
C ALA A 70 -15.24 -4.00 -15.71
N THR A 71 -14.02 -4.21 -16.20
CA THR A 71 -13.20 -5.39 -15.85
C THR A 71 -12.87 -5.41 -14.35
N GLN A 72 -12.49 -4.26 -13.79
CA GLN A 72 -12.14 -4.11 -12.38
C GLN A 72 -13.32 -4.28 -11.43
N SER A 73 -14.46 -3.67 -11.76
CA SER A 73 -15.68 -3.81 -10.95
C SER A 73 -16.29 -5.22 -11.02
N ARG A 74 -16.00 -6.00 -12.06
CA ARG A 74 -16.52 -7.38 -12.18
C ARG A 74 -15.85 -8.36 -11.22
N LEU A 75 -14.57 -8.17 -10.91
CA LEU A 75 -13.79 -9.08 -10.07
C LEU A 75 -13.84 -8.68 -8.59
N ILE A 76 -13.38 -9.58 -7.71
CA ILE A 76 -13.28 -9.35 -6.26
C ILE A 76 -12.02 -8.52 -5.99
N LEU A 77 -12.06 -7.25 -6.39
CA LEU A 77 -10.96 -6.31 -6.28
C LEU A 77 -11.40 -5.09 -5.47
N LEU A 78 -10.43 -4.42 -4.85
CA LEU A 78 -10.65 -3.26 -3.97
C LEU A 78 -10.74 -1.91 -4.70
N ASP A 79 -10.32 -1.88 -5.97
CA ASP A 79 -10.23 -0.62 -6.73
C ASP A 79 -11.63 -0.07 -7.10
N SER A 80 -12.66 -0.91 -7.19
CA SER A 80 -14.03 -0.46 -7.46
C SER A 80 -14.63 0.33 -6.29
N GLN A 81 -14.36 -0.09 -5.05
CA GLN A 81 -14.74 0.63 -3.84
C GLN A 81 -13.94 1.92 -3.71
N LEU A 82 -12.65 1.89 -4.04
CA LEU A 82 -11.79 3.08 -4.04
C LEU A 82 -12.34 4.16 -4.98
N ILE A 83 -12.66 3.80 -6.23
CA ILE A 83 -13.19 4.75 -7.22
C ILE A 83 -14.58 5.24 -6.81
N LEU A 84 -15.44 4.38 -6.26
CA LEU A 84 -16.74 4.78 -5.73
C LEU A 84 -16.61 5.84 -4.64
N PHE A 85 -15.78 5.61 -3.62
CA PHE A 85 -15.65 6.56 -2.52
C PHE A 85 -14.94 7.85 -2.94
N ALA A 86 -13.97 7.79 -3.87
CA ALA A 86 -13.37 8.98 -4.46
C ALA A 86 -14.40 9.80 -5.26
N ALA A 87 -15.24 9.14 -6.07
CA ALA A 87 -16.31 9.76 -6.82
C ALA A 87 -17.39 10.37 -5.90
N TYR A 88 -17.80 9.64 -4.86
CA TYR A 88 -18.72 10.13 -3.83
C TYR A 88 -18.16 11.37 -3.12
N THR A 89 -16.88 11.34 -2.73
CA THR A 89 -16.20 12.49 -2.11
C THR A 89 -16.25 13.72 -3.01
N LEU A 90 -15.93 13.55 -4.30
CA LEU A 90 -15.97 14.64 -5.27
C LEU A 90 -17.41 15.17 -5.45
N LEU A 91 -18.41 14.28 -5.52
CA LEU A 91 -19.81 14.68 -5.60
C LEU A 91 -20.24 15.50 -4.38
N SER A 92 -19.92 15.03 -3.18
CA SER A 92 -20.23 15.73 -1.93
C SER A 92 -19.55 17.09 -1.86
N TRP A 93 -18.29 17.19 -2.32
CA TRP A 93 -17.59 18.46 -2.42
C TRP A 93 -18.24 19.42 -3.43
N VAL A 94 -18.62 18.92 -4.61
CA VAL A 94 -19.31 19.74 -5.62
C VAL A 94 -20.65 20.26 -5.08
N ASN A 95 -21.40 19.45 -4.35
CA ASN A 95 -22.64 19.88 -3.71
C ASN A 95 -22.39 20.84 -2.53
N PHE A 96 -21.29 20.68 -1.79
CA PHE A 96 -20.86 21.64 -0.78
C PHE A 96 -20.60 23.02 -1.39
N ILE A 97 -19.85 23.07 -2.49
CA ILE A 97 -19.56 24.31 -3.23
C ILE A 97 -20.83 24.91 -3.83
N ALA A 98 -21.77 24.08 -4.31
CA ALA A 98 -23.07 24.59 -4.78
C ALA A 98 -23.87 25.32 -3.69
N ASN A 99 -23.60 25.05 -2.40
CA ASN A 99 -24.23 25.70 -1.25
C ASN A 99 -23.32 26.76 -0.60
N SER A 100 -22.19 27.14 -1.21
CA SER A 100 -21.23 28.09 -0.62
C SER A 100 -21.78 29.51 -0.46
N GLU A 101 -22.77 29.89 -1.28
CA GLU A 101 -23.44 31.20 -1.20
C GLU A 101 -24.31 31.35 0.07
N LYS A 102 -24.72 30.24 0.69
CA LYS A 102 -25.52 30.21 1.92
C LYS A 102 -24.82 29.37 2.99
N PRO A 103 -23.68 29.85 3.53
CA PRO A 103 -22.93 29.12 4.53
C PRO A 103 -23.74 28.92 5.81
N TRP A 104 -23.35 27.94 6.63
CA TRP A 104 -23.97 27.64 7.94
C TRP A 104 -25.39 27.05 7.89
N THR A 105 -25.96 26.83 6.72
CA THR A 105 -27.24 26.11 6.58
C THR A 105 -27.06 24.62 6.89
N LYS A 106 -28.17 23.92 7.20
CA LYS A 106 -28.16 22.45 7.41
C LYS A 106 -27.58 21.70 6.20
N LEU A 107 -27.91 22.15 4.99
CA LEU A 107 -27.39 21.57 3.75
C LEU A 107 -25.89 21.82 3.57
N TRP A 108 -25.39 23.00 3.92
CA TRP A 108 -23.97 23.31 3.89
C TRP A 108 -23.17 22.37 4.81
N TRP A 109 -23.64 22.20 6.05
CA TRP A 109 -23.03 21.26 7.01
C TRP A 109 -23.13 19.81 6.56
N PHE A 110 -24.28 19.39 6.03
CA PHE A 110 -24.49 18.05 5.53
C PHE A 110 -23.47 17.69 4.44
N TRP A 111 -23.31 18.54 3.43
CA TRP A 111 -22.37 18.27 2.33
C TRP A 111 -20.90 18.37 2.75
N LEU A 112 -20.57 19.28 3.67
CA LEU A 112 -19.22 19.38 4.22
C LEU A 112 -18.86 18.12 5.04
N ALA A 113 -19.75 17.69 5.93
CA ALA A 113 -19.56 16.47 6.72
C ALA A 113 -19.56 15.21 5.83
N SER A 114 -20.44 15.15 4.83
CA SER A 114 -20.48 14.07 3.84
C SER A 114 -19.19 13.98 3.03
N THR A 115 -18.55 15.11 2.70
CA THR A 115 -17.21 15.12 2.09
C THR A 115 -16.19 14.49 3.03
N GLY A 116 -16.23 14.85 4.32
CA GLY A 116 -15.41 14.23 5.37
C GLY A 116 -15.57 12.71 5.47
N VAL A 117 -16.81 12.23 5.47
CA VAL A 117 -17.11 10.80 5.47
C VAL A 117 -16.54 10.13 4.21
N GLY A 118 -16.72 10.73 3.03
CA GLY A 118 -16.15 10.24 1.77
C GLY A 118 -14.62 10.13 1.80
N LEU A 119 -13.94 11.15 2.34
CA LEU A 119 -12.48 11.15 2.51
C LEU A 119 -12.02 10.02 3.43
N GLY A 120 -12.70 9.83 4.57
CA GLY A 120 -12.41 8.75 5.52
C GLY A 120 -12.62 7.37 4.91
N LEU A 121 -13.72 7.16 4.18
CA LEU A 121 -14.01 5.91 3.47
C LEU A 121 -12.94 5.60 2.41
N THR A 122 -12.58 6.60 1.60
CA THR A 122 -11.60 6.42 0.51
C THR A 122 -10.21 6.06 1.07
N PHE A 123 -9.76 6.77 2.11
CA PHE A 123 -8.46 6.51 2.75
C PHE A 123 -8.38 5.14 3.43
N SER A 124 -9.51 4.69 4.00
CA SER A 124 -9.59 3.39 4.69
C SER A 124 -9.60 2.19 3.74
N VAL A 125 -9.94 2.38 2.45
CA VAL A 125 -9.84 1.32 1.43
C VAL A 125 -8.40 1.13 0.96
N LYS A 126 -7.71 2.23 0.62
CA LYS A 126 -6.33 2.20 0.10
C LYS A 126 -5.67 3.55 0.36
N TRP A 127 -4.36 3.56 0.64
CA TRP A 127 -3.61 4.81 0.85
C TRP A 127 -3.53 5.72 -0.38
N VAL A 128 -3.84 5.22 -1.58
CA VAL A 128 -4.08 6.07 -2.77
C VAL A 128 -5.22 7.08 -2.51
N GLY A 129 -6.12 6.82 -1.56
CA GLY A 129 -7.12 7.78 -1.09
C GLY A 129 -6.53 9.05 -0.45
N LEU A 130 -5.25 9.09 -0.09
CA LEU A 130 -4.57 10.34 0.30
C LEU A 130 -4.57 11.37 -0.83
N PHE A 131 -4.63 10.93 -2.08
CA PHE A 131 -4.64 11.84 -3.24
C PHE A 131 -5.96 12.60 -3.37
N ILE A 132 -7.10 11.97 -3.03
CA ILE A 132 -8.38 12.70 -2.97
C ILE A 132 -8.42 13.66 -1.77
N ILE A 133 -7.79 13.29 -0.64
CA ILE A 133 -7.59 14.20 0.49
C ILE A 133 -6.76 15.41 0.05
N GLY A 134 -5.66 15.21 -0.69
CA GLY A 134 -4.88 16.31 -1.25
C GLY A 134 -5.70 17.19 -2.20
N THR A 135 -6.54 16.59 -3.04
CA THR A 135 -7.39 17.32 -4.00
C THR A 135 -8.38 18.23 -3.28
N ILE A 136 -9.13 17.68 -2.32
CA ILE A 136 -10.09 18.45 -1.52
C ILE A 136 -9.35 19.44 -0.61
N GLY A 137 -8.18 19.07 -0.07
CA GLY A 137 -7.33 19.96 0.72
C GLY A 137 -6.90 21.21 -0.05
N LEU A 138 -6.39 21.06 -1.28
CA LEU A 138 -6.03 22.19 -2.14
C LEU A 138 -7.25 23.03 -2.52
N ALA A 139 -8.39 22.39 -2.82
CA ALA A 139 -9.63 23.10 -3.09
C ALA A 139 -10.13 23.89 -1.86
N THR A 140 -9.94 23.33 -0.66
CA THR A 140 -10.28 23.96 0.63
C THR A 140 -9.37 25.14 0.94
N ILE A 141 -8.06 25.00 0.71
CA ILE A 141 -7.08 26.09 0.87
C ILE A 141 -7.44 27.25 -0.04
N LYS A 142 -7.74 26.98 -1.32
CA LYS A 142 -8.19 28.01 -2.27
C LYS A 142 -9.47 28.71 -1.81
N ASP A 143 -10.43 27.96 -1.29
CA ASP A 143 -11.68 28.52 -0.80
C ASP A 143 -11.49 29.40 0.45
N LEU A 144 -10.68 28.94 1.41
CA LEU A 144 -10.29 29.73 2.58
C LEU A 144 -9.49 30.99 2.20
N TRP A 145 -8.62 30.90 1.19
CA TRP A 145 -7.89 32.04 0.65
C TRP A 145 -8.83 33.10 0.08
N ASN A 146 -9.87 32.69 -0.66
CA ASN A 146 -10.88 33.61 -1.19
C ASN A 146 -11.73 34.24 -0.06
N ILE A 147 -12.07 33.47 0.98
CA ILE A 147 -12.81 33.97 2.15
C ILE A 147 -11.97 35.00 2.91
N LEU A 148 -10.67 34.75 3.09
CA LEU A 148 -9.72 35.68 3.72
C LEU A 148 -9.51 36.95 2.89
N GLY A 149 -9.45 36.83 1.56
CA GLY A 149 -9.27 37.96 0.65
C GLY A 149 -10.50 38.85 0.47
N ASN A 150 -11.67 38.43 0.96
CA ASN A 150 -12.88 39.26 0.93
C ASN A 150 -12.90 40.21 2.14
N THR A 151 -12.77 41.51 1.88
CA THR A 151 -12.75 42.57 2.89
C THR A 151 -14.05 42.71 3.68
N ASP A 152 -15.16 42.16 3.18
CA ASP A 152 -16.45 42.17 3.86
C ASP A 152 -16.53 41.16 5.00
N ASN A 153 -15.63 40.16 5.01
CA ASN A 153 -15.63 39.10 6.02
C ASN A 153 -14.84 39.52 7.26
N SER A 154 -15.43 39.37 8.44
CA SER A 154 -14.69 39.57 9.69
C SER A 154 -13.74 38.40 9.98
N MET A 155 -12.64 38.65 10.71
CA MET A 155 -11.69 37.60 11.07
C MET A 155 -12.36 36.45 11.86
N TYR A 156 -13.38 36.77 12.66
CA TYR A 156 -14.21 35.77 13.33
C TYR A 156 -14.89 34.82 12.32
N GLN A 157 -15.45 35.32 11.23
CA GLN A 157 -16.07 34.49 10.18
C GLN A 157 -15.02 33.62 9.47
N VAL A 158 -13.83 34.15 9.22
CA VAL A 158 -12.71 33.39 8.63
C VAL A 158 -12.33 32.22 9.54
N ILE A 159 -12.09 32.47 10.84
CA ILE A 159 -11.76 31.44 11.84
C ILE A 159 -12.89 30.41 11.95
N LYS A 160 -14.15 30.86 11.98
CA LYS A 160 -15.30 29.97 12.02
C LYS A 160 -15.32 29.02 10.81
N HIS A 161 -15.08 29.56 9.62
CA HIS A 161 -14.99 28.78 8.38
C HIS A 161 -13.82 27.79 8.36
N PHE A 162 -12.68 28.17 8.92
CA PHE A 162 -11.54 27.30 9.11
C PHE A 162 -11.87 26.14 10.06
N MET A 163 -12.42 26.43 11.24
CA MET A 163 -12.76 25.42 12.25
C MET A 163 -13.80 24.42 11.75
N ALA A 164 -14.82 24.88 11.01
CA ALA A 164 -15.81 23.99 10.40
C ALA A 164 -15.17 23.01 9.40
N ARG A 165 -14.23 23.48 8.57
CA ARG A 165 -13.48 22.64 7.62
C ARG A 165 -12.51 21.72 8.33
N ALA A 166 -11.80 22.18 9.36
CA ALA A 166 -10.91 21.33 10.15
C ALA A 166 -11.68 20.19 10.82
N LEU A 167 -12.85 20.49 11.41
CA LEU A 167 -13.72 19.47 12.01
C LEU A 167 -14.16 18.43 10.96
N CYS A 168 -14.75 18.86 9.86
CA CYS A 168 -15.33 17.93 8.89
C CYS A 168 -14.32 17.29 7.95
N LEU A 169 -13.22 17.94 7.61
CA LEU A 169 -12.26 17.45 6.59
C LEU A 169 -10.97 16.90 7.19
N ILE A 170 -10.78 16.97 8.51
CA ILE A 170 -9.63 16.36 9.22
C ILE A 170 -10.13 15.41 10.30
N VAL A 171 -10.93 15.90 11.26
CA VAL A 171 -11.34 15.09 12.42
C VAL A 171 -12.24 13.93 11.98
N VAL A 172 -13.25 14.18 11.13
CA VAL A 172 -14.16 13.12 10.64
C VAL A 172 -13.43 12.03 9.85
N PRO A 173 -12.60 12.33 8.82
CA PRO A 173 -11.83 11.30 8.11
C PRO A 173 -10.92 10.47 9.02
N ILE A 174 -10.20 11.12 9.95
CA ILE A 174 -9.32 10.42 10.90
C ILE A 174 -10.14 9.51 11.81
N SER A 175 -11.29 9.98 12.31
CA SER A 175 -12.18 9.20 13.17
C SER A 175 -12.71 7.97 12.45
N MET A 176 -13.10 8.10 11.18
CA MET A 176 -13.53 6.97 10.33
C MET A 176 -12.41 5.95 10.13
N TYR A 177 -11.19 6.42 9.85
CA TYR A 177 -10.02 5.55 9.69
C TYR A 177 -9.76 4.74 10.97
N ILE A 178 -9.69 5.43 12.11
CA ILE A 178 -9.52 4.80 13.42
C ILE A 178 -10.64 3.79 13.70
N PHE A 179 -11.89 4.13 13.38
CA PHE A 179 -13.05 3.25 13.56
C PHE A 179 -12.94 1.96 12.74
N PHE A 180 -12.53 2.03 11.48
CA PHE A 180 -12.35 0.81 10.67
C PHE A 180 -11.21 -0.06 11.16
N PHE A 181 -10.11 0.51 11.64
CA PHE A 181 -9.05 -0.27 12.29
C PHE A 181 -9.50 -0.88 13.61
N ARG A 182 -10.38 -0.19 14.36
CA ARG A 182 -11.00 -0.75 15.56
C ARG A 182 -11.86 -1.96 15.25
N ILE A 183 -12.58 -1.95 14.12
CA ILE A 183 -13.33 -3.11 13.62
C ILE A 183 -12.37 -4.20 13.14
N HIS A 184 -11.35 -3.84 12.35
CA HIS A 184 -10.37 -4.78 11.81
C HIS A 184 -9.72 -5.61 12.92
N LEU A 185 -9.19 -4.96 13.96
CA LEU A 185 -8.57 -5.61 15.11
C LEU A 185 -9.57 -6.32 16.03
N ALA A 186 -10.87 -5.99 15.97
CA ALA A 186 -11.91 -6.72 16.71
C ALA A 186 -12.31 -8.04 16.03
N ILE A 187 -12.20 -8.09 14.70
CA ILE A 187 -12.57 -9.27 13.89
C ILE A 187 -11.37 -10.23 13.80
N LEU A 188 -10.17 -9.70 13.58
CA LEU A 188 -8.96 -10.50 13.39
C LEU A 188 -8.32 -10.87 14.73
N VAL A 189 -8.92 -11.86 15.40
CA VAL A 189 -8.51 -12.30 16.75
C VAL A 189 -7.58 -13.51 16.77
N ASN A 190 -7.26 -14.11 15.62
CA ASN A 190 -6.36 -15.27 15.51
C ASN A 190 -5.17 -14.95 14.60
N LYS A 191 -4.05 -15.66 14.77
CA LYS A 191 -2.85 -15.53 13.94
C LYS A 191 -3.13 -16.03 12.52
N GLY A 192 -2.64 -15.26 11.55
CA GLY A 192 -2.53 -15.66 10.14
C GLY A 192 -1.07 -15.78 9.71
N THR A 193 -0.82 -16.07 8.44
CA THR A 193 0.55 -16.21 7.88
C THR A 193 1.42 -14.96 8.05
N GLY A 194 0.80 -13.77 8.09
CA GLY A 194 1.47 -12.48 8.25
C GLY A 194 1.73 -12.02 9.70
N HIS A 195 1.48 -12.85 10.72
CA HIS A 195 1.67 -12.43 12.11
C HIS A 195 3.14 -12.13 12.47
N GLY A 196 4.10 -12.75 11.77
CA GLY A 196 5.54 -12.60 12.01
C GLY A 196 6.08 -11.18 11.81
N PHE A 197 5.37 -10.34 11.06
CA PHE A 197 5.71 -8.91 10.89
C PHE A 197 5.39 -8.06 12.12
N MET A 198 4.56 -8.55 13.04
CA MET A 198 4.13 -7.80 14.21
C MET A 198 5.01 -8.10 15.41
N SER A 199 5.14 -7.14 16.33
CA SER A 199 5.78 -7.31 17.62
C SER A 199 5.10 -8.40 18.44
N ALA A 200 5.81 -9.01 19.37
CA ALA A 200 5.18 -10.02 20.19
C ALA A 200 4.12 -9.43 21.14
N GLU A 201 4.25 -8.17 21.56
CA GLU A 201 3.22 -7.46 22.35
C GLU A 201 1.92 -7.28 21.56
N PHE A 202 2.03 -7.06 20.25
CA PHE A 202 0.89 -7.08 19.35
C PHE A 202 0.31 -8.49 19.23
N GLN A 203 1.17 -9.48 19.02
CA GLN A 203 0.77 -10.88 18.87
C GLN A 203 0.17 -11.49 20.15
N ALA A 204 0.50 -10.96 21.33
CA ALA A 204 0.03 -11.45 22.63
C ALA A 204 -1.49 -11.33 22.85
N ASP A 205 -2.18 -10.58 21.99
CA ASP A 205 -3.63 -10.41 22.07
C ASP A 205 -4.42 -11.35 21.17
N PHE A 206 -3.77 -12.17 20.34
CA PHE A 206 -4.48 -13.19 19.59
C PHE A 206 -5.00 -14.31 20.52
N ASN A 207 -6.12 -14.93 20.19
CA ASN A 207 -6.71 -16.00 21.01
C ASN A 207 -5.91 -17.31 20.93
N ASP A 208 -5.25 -17.55 19.80
CA ASP A 208 -4.43 -18.72 19.52
C ASP A 208 -2.96 -18.52 19.92
N SER A 209 -2.53 -17.31 20.26
CA SER A 209 -1.44 -17.17 21.22
C SER A 209 -1.92 -17.63 22.58
N LYS A 210 -1.61 -18.89 22.94
CA LYS A 210 -1.33 -19.18 24.35
C LYS A 210 -0.05 -18.38 24.63
N PRO A 211 -0.08 -17.25 25.37
CA PRO A 211 1.15 -16.58 25.74
C PRO A 211 1.89 -17.59 26.61
N GLN A 212 2.85 -18.30 26.03
CA GLN A 212 3.70 -19.17 26.84
C GLN A 212 4.50 -18.22 27.72
N PRO A 213 4.45 -18.37 29.06
CA PRO A 213 5.20 -17.50 29.95
C PRO A 213 6.68 -17.60 29.58
N THR A 214 7.27 -16.48 29.17
CA THR A 214 8.73 -16.34 28.96
C THR A 214 9.32 -15.65 30.18
N TYR A 215 10.57 -15.80 30.62
CA TYR A 215 11.09 -14.97 31.73
C TYR A 215 11.45 -13.55 31.26
N TYR A 216 11.10 -12.54 32.07
CA TYR A 216 11.52 -11.16 31.84
C TYR A 216 13.05 -11.04 31.99
N ASP A 217 13.58 -11.72 32.99
CA ASP A 217 14.99 -11.72 33.32
C ASP A 217 15.74 -12.72 32.45
N VAL A 218 16.75 -12.22 31.73
CA VAL A 218 17.65 -13.07 30.96
C VAL A 218 18.86 -13.38 31.83
N ALA A 219 19.14 -14.67 32.03
CA ALA A 219 20.25 -15.13 32.85
C ALA A 219 21.14 -16.09 32.08
N TYR A 220 22.33 -16.38 32.62
CA TYR A 220 23.11 -17.51 32.13
C TYR A 220 22.32 -18.80 32.30
N ASN A 221 22.42 -19.70 31.32
CA ASN A 221 21.63 -20.92 31.13
C ASN A 221 20.18 -20.68 30.64
N SER A 222 19.81 -19.44 30.31
CA SER A 222 18.56 -19.16 29.59
C SER A 222 18.66 -19.62 28.13
N LYS A 223 17.60 -20.28 27.68
CA LYS A 223 17.35 -20.54 26.25
C LYS A 223 16.53 -19.40 25.69
N VAL A 224 17.06 -18.70 24.70
CA VAL A 224 16.52 -17.44 24.18
C VAL A 224 16.34 -17.46 22.68
N TYR A 225 15.43 -16.61 22.20
CA TYR A 225 15.19 -16.33 20.80
C TYR A 225 15.56 -14.88 20.56
N ILE A 226 16.67 -14.67 19.84
CA ILE A 226 17.27 -13.36 19.60
C ILE A 226 16.75 -12.85 18.27
N ARG A 227 16.07 -11.70 18.27
CA ARG A 227 15.53 -11.08 17.06
C ARG A 227 16.34 -9.86 16.66
N HIS A 228 16.57 -9.71 15.36
CA HIS A 228 17.14 -8.49 14.81
C HIS A 228 16.09 -7.37 14.79
N VAL A 229 16.45 -6.18 15.28
CA VAL A 229 15.48 -5.08 15.49
C VAL A 229 15.14 -4.36 14.19
N ASN A 230 16.11 -4.17 13.30
CA ASN A 230 15.95 -3.22 12.18
C ASN A 230 15.57 -3.88 10.84
N THR A 231 15.53 -5.21 10.75
CA THR A 231 15.11 -5.92 9.52
C THR A 231 14.00 -6.92 9.80
N ASN A 232 13.22 -7.23 8.79
CA ASN A 232 12.17 -8.25 8.85
C ASN A 232 12.69 -9.70 8.77
N GLY A 233 14.01 -9.90 8.67
CA GLY A 233 14.65 -11.23 8.67
C GLY A 233 14.31 -12.11 9.88
N GLY A 234 13.88 -11.53 11.00
CA GLY A 234 13.36 -12.28 12.14
C GLY A 234 14.43 -12.70 13.15
N PHE A 235 14.45 -13.99 13.48
CA PHE A 235 15.22 -14.56 14.58
C PHE A 235 16.57 -15.10 14.11
N LEU A 236 17.59 -14.99 14.95
CA LEU A 236 18.87 -15.66 14.76
C LEU A 236 18.62 -17.18 14.67
N HIS A 237 19.01 -17.76 13.55
CA HIS A 237 18.67 -19.12 13.15
C HIS A 237 19.93 -19.91 12.77
N SER A 238 19.88 -21.21 13.00
CA SER A 238 20.88 -22.13 12.47
C SER A 238 20.28 -23.50 12.20
N HIS A 239 20.86 -24.24 11.26
CA HIS A 239 20.38 -25.55 10.83
C HIS A 239 21.56 -26.38 10.31
N ASP A 240 21.42 -27.69 10.16
CA ASP A 240 22.52 -28.61 9.83
C ASP A 240 22.96 -28.57 8.34
N HIS A 241 23.13 -27.36 7.80
CA HIS A 241 23.75 -27.09 6.51
C HIS A 241 24.95 -26.17 6.69
N THR A 242 25.95 -26.33 5.83
CA THR A 242 27.20 -25.56 5.86
C THR A 242 27.28 -24.56 4.72
N TYR A 243 28.09 -23.52 4.86
CA TYR A 243 28.35 -22.59 3.77
C TYR A 243 29.05 -23.30 2.59
N PRO A 244 28.68 -23.01 1.33
CA PRO A 244 29.35 -23.58 0.16
C PRO A 244 30.74 -22.95 -0.09
N THR A 245 30.94 -21.73 0.41
CA THR A 245 32.16 -20.93 0.31
C THR A 245 32.62 -20.51 1.72
N GLY A 246 33.68 -19.72 1.83
CA GLY A 246 34.17 -19.24 3.12
C GLY A 246 34.76 -20.37 3.98
N SER A 247 34.36 -20.45 5.24
CA SER A 247 34.89 -21.45 6.18
C SER A 247 34.28 -22.85 6.02
N GLN A 248 33.20 -22.97 5.24
CA GLN A 248 32.38 -24.18 5.12
C GLN A 248 31.85 -24.72 6.47
N GLN A 249 31.73 -23.84 7.47
CA GLN A 249 31.11 -24.17 8.76
C GLN A 249 29.58 -24.04 8.69
N GLN A 250 28.90 -24.38 9.79
CA GLN A 250 27.44 -24.35 9.87
C GLN A 250 26.91 -22.94 9.61
N GLN A 251 25.83 -22.84 8.83
CA GLN A 251 25.21 -21.57 8.48
C GLN A 251 24.51 -20.93 9.68
N ILE A 252 24.71 -19.61 9.83
CA ILE A 252 23.95 -18.75 10.73
C ILE A 252 23.20 -17.71 9.90
N THR A 253 21.90 -17.62 10.08
CA THR A 253 21.02 -16.79 9.25
C THR A 253 19.99 -16.05 10.11
N LEU A 254 19.14 -15.22 9.49
CA LEU A 254 17.86 -14.86 10.09
C LEU A 254 16.69 -15.55 9.39
N TYR A 255 15.81 -16.10 10.21
CA TYR A 255 14.57 -16.72 9.78
C TYR A 255 13.34 -16.00 10.34
N GLY A 256 12.35 -15.75 9.48
CA GLY A 256 11.18 -14.90 9.79
C GLY A 256 10.24 -15.46 10.86
N TYR A 257 10.38 -16.74 11.22
CA TYR A 257 9.52 -17.43 12.18
C TYR A 257 10.35 -18.02 13.31
N ALA A 258 9.83 -17.97 14.54
CA ALA A 258 10.44 -18.67 15.66
C ALA A 258 10.15 -20.18 15.53
N ASP A 259 11.20 -20.97 15.41
CA ASP A 259 11.17 -22.44 15.38
C ASP A 259 12.20 -23.03 16.36
N THR A 260 12.28 -24.35 16.45
CA THR A 260 13.26 -25.04 17.31
C THR A 260 14.72 -24.76 16.93
N ASN A 261 14.96 -24.27 15.71
CA ASN A 261 16.27 -23.90 15.16
C ASN A 261 16.62 -22.42 15.41
N SER A 262 15.74 -21.70 16.10
CA SER A 262 15.93 -20.32 16.54
C SER A 262 16.29 -20.24 18.04
N GLU A 263 16.49 -21.39 18.71
CA GLU A 263 16.72 -21.48 20.14
C GLU A 263 18.22 -21.47 20.47
N TRP A 264 18.65 -20.48 21.26
CA TRP A 264 20.04 -20.26 21.66
C TRP A 264 20.21 -20.33 23.17
N LEU A 265 21.14 -21.13 23.67
CA LEU A 265 21.51 -21.20 25.08
C LEU A 265 22.62 -20.18 25.39
N ILE A 266 22.39 -19.34 26.39
CA ILE A 266 23.37 -18.36 26.87
C ILE A 266 24.29 -19.06 27.88
N ILE A 267 25.57 -19.20 27.53
CA ILE A 267 26.58 -19.87 28.37
C ILE A 267 27.65 -18.84 28.77
N PRO A 268 28.14 -18.85 30.01
CA PRO A 268 29.28 -18.01 30.40
C PRO A 268 30.58 -18.43 29.68
N GLN A 269 31.59 -17.57 29.73
CA GLN A 269 32.97 -17.96 29.38
C GLN A 269 33.43 -19.12 30.30
N ARG A 270 34.20 -20.08 29.79
CA ARG A 270 34.53 -21.35 30.47
C ARG A 270 35.04 -21.18 31.91
N ASP A 271 35.92 -20.21 32.16
CA ASP A 271 36.50 -19.97 33.49
C ASP A 271 35.47 -19.49 34.53
N ALA A 272 34.27 -19.10 34.09
CA ALA A 272 33.19 -18.61 34.92
C ALA A 272 31.94 -19.53 34.93
N GLU A 273 32.00 -20.71 34.28
CA GLU A 273 30.86 -21.64 34.14
C GLU A 273 30.24 -22.03 35.48
N ASN A 274 31.05 -22.34 36.50
CA ASN A 274 30.53 -22.78 37.79
C ASN A 274 30.00 -21.65 38.68
N TYR A 275 30.36 -20.38 38.41
CA TYR A 275 30.06 -19.25 39.30
C TYR A 275 28.96 -18.32 38.79
N ARG A 276 28.73 -18.28 37.47
CA ARG A 276 27.77 -17.35 36.84
C ARG A 276 26.44 -17.98 36.44
N MET A 277 26.29 -19.32 36.50
CA MET A 277 25.02 -19.97 36.16
C MET A 277 23.86 -19.42 36.99
N GLY A 278 22.75 -19.08 36.32
CA GLY A 278 21.56 -18.51 36.94
C GLY A 278 21.66 -17.02 37.32
N GLN A 279 22.81 -16.36 37.13
CA GLN A 279 22.92 -14.92 37.33
C GLN A 279 22.34 -14.15 36.14
N ASN A 280 21.68 -13.02 36.43
CA ASN A 280 21.14 -12.12 35.42
C ASN A 280 22.26 -11.56 34.54
N LEU A 281 22.00 -11.50 33.24
CA LEU A 281 22.94 -11.03 32.25
C LEU A 281 23.06 -9.50 32.36
N LYS A 282 24.26 -9.01 32.68
CA LYS A 282 24.52 -7.57 32.89
C LYS A 282 25.17 -6.94 31.66
N ASP A 283 25.03 -5.63 31.50
CA ASP A 283 25.81 -4.87 30.54
C ASP A 283 27.32 -5.10 30.71
N GLY A 284 28.03 -5.35 29.60
CA GLY A 284 29.46 -5.65 29.55
C GLY A 284 29.83 -7.13 29.79
N ASP A 285 28.86 -8.01 30.06
CA ASP A 285 29.14 -9.42 30.27
C ASP A 285 29.62 -10.13 28.99
N THR A 286 30.55 -11.08 29.15
CA THR A 286 31.00 -11.97 28.07
C THR A 286 30.19 -13.27 28.10
N VAL A 287 29.56 -13.59 26.97
CA VAL A 287 28.74 -14.78 26.76
C VAL A 287 29.23 -15.60 25.57
N ARG A 288 28.84 -16.86 25.53
CA ARG A 288 28.83 -17.72 24.34
C ARG A 288 27.37 -18.09 24.07
N LEU A 289 27.00 -18.11 22.79
CA LEU A 289 25.66 -18.49 22.35
C LEU A 289 25.75 -19.87 21.71
N GLU A 290 25.14 -20.87 22.32
CA GLU A 290 25.13 -22.24 21.82
C GLU A 290 23.77 -22.55 21.18
N HIS A 291 23.76 -22.93 19.92
CA HIS A 291 22.55 -23.32 19.22
C HIS A 291 22.06 -24.66 19.78
N VAL A 292 20.85 -24.69 20.34
CA VAL A 292 20.38 -25.84 21.14
C VAL A 292 20.25 -27.11 20.30
N SER A 293 19.74 -26.99 19.06
CA SER A 293 19.46 -28.16 18.23
C SER A 293 20.72 -28.83 17.68
N THR A 294 21.80 -28.07 17.42
CA THR A 294 23.04 -28.62 16.82
C THR A 294 24.23 -28.65 17.77
N GLY A 295 24.14 -27.98 18.92
CA GLY A 295 25.21 -27.84 19.92
C GLY A 295 26.39 -26.99 19.46
N ARG A 296 26.34 -26.36 18.28
CA ARG A 296 27.39 -25.47 17.78
C ARG A 296 27.25 -24.09 18.40
N ARG A 297 28.34 -23.33 18.47
CA ARG A 297 28.37 -21.99 19.03
C ARG A 297 28.45 -20.93 17.95
N LEU A 298 27.86 -19.78 18.25
CA LEU A 298 27.97 -18.59 17.42
C LEU A 298 29.44 -18.15 17.40
N HIS A 299 30.01 -18.18 16.21
CA HIS A 299 31.42 -17.99 15.97
C HIS A 299 31.63 -16.92 14.90
N SER A 300 32.73 -16.18 15.00
CA SER A 300 33.17 -15.31 13.90
C SER A 300 34.69 -15.37 13.77
N HIS A 301 35.16 -15.35 12.53
CA HIS A 301 36.55 -15.52 12.16
C HIS A 301 36.92 -14.59 11.00
N ASP A 302 38.18 -14.56 10.61
CA ASP A 302 38.66 -13.76 9.48
C ASP A 302 38.43 -14.45 8.13
N HIS A 303 37.16 -14.76 7.84
CA HIS A 303 36.69 -15.18 6.51
C HIS A 303 35.64 -14.20 6.01
N ARG A 304 35.60 -13.97 4.70
CA ARG A 304 34.58 -13.13 4.08
C ARG A 304 33.22 -13.84 4.04
N PRO A 305 32.13 -13.13 4.35
CA PRO A 305 30.80 -13.70 4.25
C PRO A 305 30.40 -13.90 2.78
N PRO A 306 29.47 -14.81 2.49
CA PRO A 306 29.21 -15.30 1.14
C PRO A 306 28.55 -14.29 0.20
N MET A 307 27.84 -13.28 0.71
CA MET A 307 27.20 -12.26 -0.12
C MET A 307 27.82 -10.87 0.01
N SER A 308 28.37 -10.53 1.18
CA SER A 308 28.85 -9.18 1.50
C SER A 308 30.36 -9.12 1.66
N GLU A 309 31.11 -9.15 0.56
CA GLU A 309 32.57 -9.29 0.55
C GLU A 309 33.37 -8.04 0.98
N GLU A 310 32.73 -7.07 1.64
CA GLU A 310 33.38 -5.84 2.10
C GLU A 310 34.45 -6.10 3.18
N ASP A 311 35.54 -5.34 3.15
CA ASP A 311 36.72 -5.63 3.98
C ASP A 311 36.48 -5.53 5.50
N TYR A 312 35.46 -4.77 5.89
CA TYR A 312 35.07 -4.56 7.28
C TYR A 312 34.01 -5.56 7.77
N GLN A 313 33.63 -6.56 6.96
CA GLN A 313 32.67 -7.61 7.32
C GLN A 313 33.28 -9.00 7.27
N ASN A 314 32.98 -9.75 8.32
CA ASN A 314 33.44 -11.11 8.52
C ASN A 314 32.24 -12.06 8.61
N GLU A 315 32.46 -13.29 8.16
CA GLU A 315 31.51 -14.40 8.25
C GLU A 315 31.18 -14.70 9.73
N VAL A 316 29.91 -15.01 9.97
CA VAL A 316 29.43 -15.56 11.23
C VAL A 316 28.90 -16.96 10.96
N SER A 317 29.37 -17.92 11.74
CA SER A 317 29.14 -19.34 11.52
C SER A 317 28.82 -20.07 12.84
N GLY A 318 28.37 -21.32 12.72
CA GLY A 318 28.26 -22.25 13.83
C GLY A 318 29.50 -23.14 13.90
N TYR A 319 30.28 -23.03 14.98
CA TYR A 319 31.49 -23.85 15.17
C TYR A 319 31.61 -24.41 16.59
N GLY A 320 32.50 -25.38 16.79
CA GLY A 320 32.78 -25.95 18.10
C GLY A 320 31.67 -26.88 18.62
N GLY A 321 31.56 -27.01 19.95
CA GLY A 321 30.60 -27.87 20.64
C GLY A 321 30.98 -28.15 22.09
N PRO A 322 30.22 -28.98 22.83
CA PRO A 322 30.56 -29.39 24.19
C PRO A 322 31.99 -29.96 24.24
N GLY A 323 32.87 -29.35 25.04
CA GLY A 323 34.28 -29.76 25.19
C GLY A 323 35.29 -29.06 24.27
N VAL A 324 34.87 -28.42 23.17
CA VAL A 324 35.75 -27.59 22.32
C VAL A 324 35.76 -26.17 22.86
N VAL A 325 36.94 -25.54 22.97
CA VAL A 325 37.06 -24.15 23.42
C VAL A 325 37.78 -23.35 22.36
N ASP A 326 37.05 -22.40 21.80
CA ASP A 326 37.61 -21.40 20.90
C ASP A 326 37.37 -20.01 21.51
N PRO A 327 38.43 -19.19 21.72
CA PRO A 327 38.28 -17.80 22.14
C PRO A 327 37.40 -16.95 21.20
N GLN A 328 37.25 -17.36 19.93
CA GLN A 328 36.40 -16.70 18.92
C GLN A 328 34.89 -16.99 19.07
N ASP A 329 34.50 -17.74 20.10
CA ASP A 329 33.07 -17.93 20.42
C ASP A 329 32.54 -16.84 21.38
N ASN A 330 33.41 -15.95 21.88
CA ASN A 330 33.08 -15.01 22.96
C ASN A 330 32.49 -13.69 22.43
N TRP A 331 31.32 -13.33 22.93
CA TRP A 331 30.60 -12.11 22.60
C TRP A 331 30.35 -11.27 23.85
N ILE A 332 30.62 -9.98 23.78
CA ILE A 332 30.34 -9.00 24.83
C ILE A 332 28.95 -8.41 24.56
N VAL A 333 28.10 -8.45 25.58
CA VAL A 333 26.77 -7.84 25.55
C VAL A 333 26.89 -6.36 25.88
N GLU A 334 26.41 -5.50 25.00
CA GLU A 334 26.40 -4.04 25.20
C GLU A 334 24.96 -3.52 25.10
N ILE A 335 24.40 -3.04 26.22
CA ILE A 335 23.04 -2.51 26.27
C ILE A 335 23.00 -1.12 25.63
N GLU A 336 22.23 -0.99 24.55
CA GLU A 336 22.03 0.29 23.85
C GLU A 336 20.89 1.08 24.48
N LYS A 337 19.78 0.40 24.82
CA LYS A 337 18.57 1.05 25.32
C LYS A 337 17.77 0.10 26.22
N GLY A 338 17.46 0.58 27.42
CA GLY A 338 16.48 -0.03 28.34
C GLY A 338 15.27 0.87 28.55
N LYS A 339 14.09 0.27 28.64
CA LYS A 339 12.82 0.97 28.88
C LYS A 339 12.68 1.56 30.28
N ASN A 340 13.27 0.91 31.29
CA ASN A 340 13.28 1.31 32.71
C ASN A 340 14.72 1.26 33.27
N ALA A 341 14.92 1.59 34.54
CA ALA A 341 16.25 1.61 35.15
C ALA A 341 16.93 0.22 35.15
N GLU A 342 16.18 -0.85 35.44
CA GLU A 342 16.73 -2.21 35.47
C GLU A 342 17.15 -2.73 34.09
N SER A 343 16.34 -2.50 33.05
CA SER A 343 16.63 -2.92 31.67
C SER A 343 17.76 -2.13 31.00
N ARG A 344 18.25 -1.06 31.65
CA ARG A 344 19.48 -0.35 31.27
C ARG A 344 20.73 -0.96 31.88
N GLU A 345 20.59 -1.77 32.93
CA GLU A 345 21.71 -2.43 33.62
C GLU A 345 21.76 -3.93 33.28
N TYR A 346 20.61 -4.59 33.21
CA TYR A 346 20.48 -6.02 32.93
C TYR A 346 19.69 -6.24 31.64
N VAL A 347 20.03 -7.31 30.92
CA VAL A 347 19.26 -7.73 29.75
C VAL A 347 17.93 -8.30 30.17
N LYS A 348 16.86 -7.68 29.68
CA LYS A 348 15.48 -8.13 29.89
C LYS A 348 14.81 -8.40 28.55
N SER A 349 14.00 -9.46 28.49
CA SER A 349 13.19 -9.78 27.32
C SER A 349 12.30 -8.58 26.95
N TYR A 350 12.21 -8.25 25.67
CA TYR A 350 11.48 -7.10 25.07
C TYR A 350 11.96 -5.68 25.42
N ASP A 351 12.32 -5.44 26.68
CA ASP A 351 12.57 -4.08 27.18
C ASP A 351 14.02 -3.61 26.97
N THR A 352 14.94 -4.54 26.69
CA THR A 352 16.35 -4.24 26.41
C THR A 352 16.64 -4.42 24.91
N ILE A 353 17.19 -3.36 24.30
CA ILE A 353 17.87 -3.43 23.01
C ILE A 353 19.36 -3.42 23.29
N PHE A 354 20.08 -4.41 22.78
CA PHE A 354 21.51 -4.60 22.99
C PHE A 354 22.23 -4.88 21.67
N ARG A 355 23.55 -4.85 21.74
CA ARG A 355 24.49 -5.19 20.66
C ARG A 355 25.37 -6.32 21.16
N LEU A 356 25.83 -7.17 20.24
CA LEU A 356 26.79 -8.24 20.54
C LEU A 356 28.11 -7.87 19.86
N ARG A 357 29.14 -7.57 20.65
CA ARG A 357 30.48 -7.28 20.16
C ARG A 357 31.34 -8.53 20.26
N HIS A 358 31.90 -8.99 19.16
CA HIS A 358 32.85 -10.09 19.17
C HIS A 358 34.10 -9.68 19.95
N LYS A 359 34.49 -10.48 20.95
CA LYS A 359 35.50 -10.08 21.95
C LYS A 359 36.89 -9.86 21.35
N ASN A 360 37.27 -10.70 20.39
CA ASN A 360 38.64 -10.70 19.85
C ASN A 360 38.83 -9.69 18.70
N SER A 361 37.90 -9.64 17.74
CA SER A 361 38.00 -8.72 16.60
C SER A 361 37.35 -7.36 16.85
N GLY A 362 36.51 -7.23 17.87
CA GLY A 362 35.78 -5.99 18.16
C GLY A 362 34.65 -5.67 17.17
N CYS A 363 34.38 -6.53 16.18
CA CYS A 363 33.25 -6.36 15.26
C CYS A 363 31.91 -6.61 15.99
N TYR A 364 30.83 -6.10 15.41
CA TYR A 364 29.48 -6.26 15.95
C TYR A 364 28.66 -7.23 15.11
N LEU A 365 27.91 -8.11 15.79
CA LEU A 365 26.93 -8.96 15.13
C LEU A 365 25.92 -8.09 14.38
N TYR A 366 25.80 -8.35 13.09
CA TYR A 366 25.17 -7.48 12.12
C TYR A 366 24.25 -8.27 11.18
N SER A 367 23.13 -7.68 10.79
CA SER A 367 22.32 -8.20 9.69
C SER A 367 21.67 -7.07 8.89
N HIS A 368 21.29 -7.37 7.65
CA HIS A 368 20.79 -6.40 6.68
C HIS A 368 19.90 -7.11 5.66
N SER A 369 19.13 -6.37 4.86
CA SER A 369 18.12 -6.91 3.95
C SER A 369 18.69 -7.62 2.69
N VAL A 370 19.75 -8.41 2.84
CA VAL A 370 20.30 -9.31 1.83
C VAL A 370 19.96 -10.73 2.21
N SER A 371 19.33 -11.44 1.28
CA SER A 371 19.02 -12.85 1.43
C SER A 371 20.12 -13.71 0.80
N LEU A 372 20.42 -14.83 1.44
CA LEU A 372 21.23 -15.88 0.87
C LEU A 372 20.52 -16.50 -0.35
N PRO A 373 21.25 -17.10 -1.30
CA PRO A 373 20.68 -17.84 -2.42
C PRO A 373 19.93 -19.11 -1.98
N GLU A 374 19.53 -19.95 -2.95
CA GLU A 374 18.78 -21.18 -2.67
C GLU A 374 19.49 -22.14 -1.70
N TRP A 375 20.83 -22.17 -1.71
CA TRP A 375 21.61 -22.99 -0.79
C TRP A 375 21.49 -22.56 0.69
N GLY A 376 21.07 -21.31 0.94
CA GLY A 376 20.78 -20.76 2.27
C GLY A 376 19.28 -20.52 2.47
N PHE A 377 18.44 -21.24 1.73
CA PHE A 377 16.97 -21.23 1.85
C PHE A 377 16.32 -19.85 1.72
N LYS A 378 16.96 -18.90 1.03
CA LYS A 378 16.50 -17.49 0.91
C LYS A 378 16.36 -16.76 2.26
N GLN A 379 17.03 -17.25 3.29
CA GLN A 379 17.10 -16.64 4.61
C GLN A 379 18.04 -15.43 4.60
N GLN A 380 17.93 -14.55 5.61
CA GLN A 380 18.73 -13.32 5.63
C GLN A 380 20.16 -13.59 6.11
N GLU A 381 21.14 -12.88 5.54
CA GLU A 381 22.55 -13.01 5.92
C GLU A 381 22.84 -12.40 7.30
N VAL A 382 23.69 -13.08 8.09
CA VAL A 382 24.23 -12.61 9.37
C VAL A 382 25.75 -12.55 9.27
N THR A 383 26.34 -11.45 9.71
CA THR A 383 27.79 -11.19 9.63
C THR A 383 28.27 -10.49 10.89
N CYS A 384 29.58 -10.26 10.99
CA CYS A 384 30.18 -9.45 12.05
C CYS A 384 30.99 -8.31 11.42
N GLY A 385 30.63 -7.05 11.69
CA GLY A 385 31.29 -5.90 11.06
C GLY A 385 31.77 -4.81 12.02
N THR A 386 32.88 -4.14 11.69
CA THR A 386 33.47 -3.06 12.49
C THR A 386 32.92 -1.69 12.12
N GLU A 387 32.77 -1.40 10.82
CA GLU A 387 32.32 -0.11 10.29
C GLU A 387 30.89 -0.16 9.72
N VAL A 388 30.00 -0.81 10.46
CA VAL A 388 28.62 -1.05 10.02
C VAL A 388 27.62 -0.06 10.58
N LEU A 389 26.49 0.12 9.88
CA LEU A 389 25.37 0.95 10.34
C LEU A 389 24.88 0.48 11.71
N ARG A 390 25.02 1.34 12.74
CA ARG A 390 24.66 1.02 14.14
C ARG A 390 23.25 0.45 14.29
N LYS A 391 22.26 0.97 13.55
CA LYS A 391 20.87 0.49 13.56
C LYS A 391 20.73 -1.01 13.22
N ASN A 392 21.62 -1.56 12.39
CA ASN A 392 21.64 -2.95 11.93
C ASN A 392 22.49 -3.86 12.83
N THR A 393 22.90 -3.37 14.00
CA THR A 393 23.59 -4.16 15.03
C THR A 393 22.72 -4.33 16.28
N LEU A 394 21.46 -3.91 16.20
CA LEU A 394 20.53 -3.87 17.32
C LEU A 394 19.75 -5.19 17.38
N TRP A 395 19.84 -5.84 18.53
CA TRP A 395 19.19 -7.11 18.83
C TRP A 395 18.30 -6.98 20.06
N ARG A 396 17.29 -7.83 20.15
CA ARG A 396 16.45 -7.96 21.35
C ARG A 396 16.10 -9.43 21.58
N ILE A 397 15.86 -9.80 22.82
CA ILE A 397 15.35 -11.14 23.16
C ILE A 397 13.82 -11.05 23.22
N GLU A 398 13.13 -11.86 22.41
CA GLU A 398 11.66 -11.94 22.43
C GLU A 398 11.15 -13.17 23.19
N MET A 399 11.89 -14.27 23.18
CA MET A 399 11.47 -15.45 23.93
C MET A 399 12.60 -15.93 24.80
N ASN A 400 12.27 -16.37 26.01
CA ASN A 400 13.19 -16.90 27.02
C ASN A 400 12.47 -18.03 27.75
N THR A 401 12.89 -19.28 27.57
CA THR A 401 12.23 -20.44 28.18
C THR A 401 12.83 -20.76 29.54
N ASN A 402 12.32 -20.09 30.57
CA ASN A 402 11.94 -20.61 31.89
C ASN A 402 10.87 -19.60 32.45
N SER A 403 10.12 -19.87 33.52
CA SER A 403 8.80 -19.26 33.83
C SER A 403 8.67 -17.81 34.39
N GLN A 404 8.28 -16.81 33.57
CA GLN A 404 7.26 -15.76 33.86
C GLN A 404 7.62 -14.32 33.42
N PHE A 405 6.84 -13.87 32.43
CA PHE A 405 6.69 -12.55 31.83
C PHE A 405 5.60 -12.75 30.81
N VAL A 406 4.49 -12.05 31.03
CA VAL A 406 3.42 -11.94 30.07
C VAL A 406 3.71 -10.66 29.30
N PRO A 407 3.99 -10.71 27.99
CA PRO A 407 4.18 -9.50 27.20
C PRO A 407 3.00 -8.57 27.41
N LYS A 408 3.30 -7.30 27.72
CA LYS A 408 2.26 -6.30 27.96
C LYS A 408 1.43 -6.17 26.68
N LYS A 409 0.13 -6.41 26.79
CA LYS A 409 -0.79 -6.16 25.68
C LYS A 409 -0.74 -4.69 25.28
N LEU A 410 -0.54 -4.45 24.00
CA LEU A 410 -0.61 -3.10 23.44
C LEU A 410 -2.03 -2.55 23.56
N SER A 411 -2.12 -1.26 23.91
CA SER A 411 -3.35 -0.51 23.76
C SER A 411 -3.74 -0.43 22.28
N PHE A 412 -5.02 -0.16 22.01
CA PHE A 412 -5.51 -0.04 20.65
C PHE A 412 -4.73 1.00 19.82
N LEU A 413 -4.35 2.14 20.41
CA LEU A 413 -3.61 3.18 19.69
C LEU A 413 -2.17 2.73 19.38
N GLU A 414 -1.51 2.03 20.30
CA GLU A 414 -0.18 1.45 20.05
C GLU A 414 -0.25 0.43 18.91
N LYS A 415 -1.27 -0.45 18.90
CA LYS A 415 -1.50 -1.39 17.81
C LYS A 415 -1.76 -0.70 16.48
N LEU A 416 -2.58 0.35 16.48
CA LEU A 416 -2.87 1.12 15.28
C LEU A 416 -1.59 1.73 14.69
N ILE A 417 -0.74 2.31 15.53
CA ILE A 417 0.51 2.93 15.11
C ILE A 417 1.49 1.87 14.60
N GLU A 418 1.66 0.76 15.32
CA GLU A 418 2.53 -0.33 14.91
C GLU A 418 2.10 -0.92 13.57
N LEU A 419 0.82 -1.28 13.44
CA LEU A 419 0.27 -1.85 12.21
C LEU A 419 0.46 -0.90 11.03
N ASN A 420 0.25 0.41 11.20
CA ASN A 420 0.49 1.39 10.14
C ASN A 420 1.97 1.54 9.76
N LYS A 421 2.88 1.43 10.72
CA LYS A 421 4.32 1.40 10.44
C LYS A 421 4.70 0.17 9.64
N VAL A 422 4.20 -1.01 10.04
CA VAL A 422 4.42 -2.27 9.31
C VAL A 422 3.84 -2.18 7.90
N MET A 423 2.62 -1.65 7.75
CA MET A 423 2.02 -1.39 6.43
C MET A 423 2.89 -0.48 5.55
N PHE A 424 3.51 0.55 6.14
CA PHE A 424 4.41 1.45 5.41
C PHE A 424 5.68 0.73 4.96
N THR A 425 6.33 0.02 5.88
CA THR A 425 7.57 -0.73 5.61
C THR A 425 7.35 -1.78 4.53
N VAL A 426 6.34 -2.65 4.70
CA VAL A 426 6.03 -3.70 3.72
C VAL A 426 5.73 -3.10 2.34
N ASN A 427 4.99 -2.00 2.27
CA ASN A 427 4.68 -1.34 0.99
C ASN A 427 5.93 -0.75 0.32
N SER A 428 6.90 -0.25 1.11
CA SER A 428 8.19 0.24 0.58
C SER A 428 9.11 -0.89 0.11
N GLU A 429 8.97 -2.09 0.67
CA GLU A 429 9.80 -3.27 0.35
C GLU A 429 9.30 -4.06 -0.87
N LEU A 430 8.12 -3.76 -1.43
CA LEU A 430 7.57 -4.38 -2.65
C LEU A 430 8.29 -3.91 -3.94
N THR A 431 9.57 -4.23 -4.04
CA THR A 431 10.49 -3.81 -5.12
C THR A 431 10.81 -4.90 -6.14
N GLY A 432 10.26 -6.11 -5.98
CA GLY A 432 10.47 -7.20 -6.94
C GLY A 432 10.02 -6.85 -8.36
N SER A 433 10.33 -7.68 -9.34
CA SER A 433 9.84 -7.51 -10.73
C SER A 433 8.64 -8.41 -11.01
N HIS A 434 7.64 -7.91 -11.73
CA HIS A 434 6.53 -8.74 -12.23
C HIS A 434 6.36 -8.59 -13.75
N PRO A 435 6.09 -9.66 -14.53
CA PRO A 435 6.03 -9.59 -16.00
C PRO A 435 5.03 -8.57 -16.56
N PHE A 436 3.92 -8.34 -15.84
CA PHE A 436 2.87 -7.37 -16.20
C PHE A 436 2.97 -6.03 -15.47
N GLU A 437 4.11 -5.73 -14.83
CA GLU A 437 4.33 -4.41 -14.26
C GLU A 437 4.34 -3.34 -15.36
N SER A 438 3.89 -2.12 -15.01
CA SER A 438 3.91 -0.98 -15.92
C SER A 438 4.19 0.32 -15.18
N ARG A 439 4.76 1.29 -15.90
CA ARG A 439 5.22 2.55 -15.30
C ARG A 439 4.31 3.73 -15.67
N PRO A 440 4.26 4.79 -14.83
CA PRO A 440 3.36 5.93 -15.04
C PRO A 440 3.36 6.51 -16.46
N PRO A 441 4.51 6.75 -17.13
CA PRO A 441 4.53 7.29 -18.49
C PRO A 441 3.74 6.49 -19.52
N GLU A 442 3.58 5.18 -19.31
CA GLU A 442 2.90 4.28 -20.24
C GLU A 442 1.37 4.33 -20.11
N TRP A 443 0.86 4.77 -18.96
CA TRP A 443 -0.57 4.65 -18.63
C TRP A 443 -1.46 5.57 -19.49
N PRO A 444 -1.17 6.87 -19.69
CA PRO A 444 -2.02 7.72 -20.53
C PRO A 444 -2.07 7.30 -22.00
N PHE A 445 -1.07 6.55 -22.45
CA PHE A 445 -0.98 6.03 -23.82
C PHE A 445 -1.49 4.60 -23.95
N LEU A 446 -1.93 3.96 -22.87
CA LEU A 446 -2.41 2.58 -22.88
C LEU A 446 -1.40 1.65 -23.60
N ASN A 447 -0.12 1.73 -23.25
CA ASN A 447 0.91 0.97 -23.96
C ASN A 447 0.80 -0.53 -23.69
N ARG A 448 0.48 -0.93 -22.46
CA ARG A 448 0.32 -2.34 -22.09
C ARG A 448 -0.78 -2.50 -21.06
N GLY A 449 -1.56 -3.58 -21.18
CA GLY A 449 -2.58 -3.95 -20.20
C GLY A 449 -2.06 -4.96 -19.17
N ILE A 450 -2.98 -5.66 -18.51
CA ILE A 450 -2.64 -6.67 -17.50
C ILE A 450 -3.48 -7.92 -17.76
N SER A 451 -2.85 -9.08 -17.86
CA SER A 451 -3.58 -10.35 -17.86
C SER A 451 -4.07 -10.69 -16.46
N PHE A 452 -5.38 -10.89 -16.29
CA PHE A 452 -5.98 -11.28 -15.01
C PHE A 452 -6.30 -12.77 -14.93
N TRP A 453 -6.65 -13.38 -16.06
CA TRP A 453 -6.95 -14.80 -16.14
C TRP A 453 -6.80 -15.26 -17.58
N GLY A 454 -6.32 -16.49 -17.77
CA GLY A 454 -6.39 -17.19 -19.04
C GLY A 454 -6.96 -18.58 -18.81
N ALA A 455 -7.75 -19.05 -19.76
CA ALA A 455 -8.32 -20.39 -19.70
C ALA A 455 -7.21 -21.46 -19.63
N PRO A 456 -7.44 -22.56 -18.88
CA PRO A 456 -6.60 -23.75 -18.92
C PRO A 456 -6.58 -24.40 -20.31
N ASP A 457 -5.60 -25.27 -20.54
CA ASP A 457 -5.45 -25.98 -21.81
C ASP A 457 -6.71 -26.77 -22.18
N GLY A 458 -7.17 -26.61 -23.42
CA GLY A 458 -8.41 -27.21 -23.92
C GLY A 458 -9.68 -26.37 -23.71
N GLN A 459 -9.60 -25.25 -22.99
CA GLN A 459 -10.66 -24.24 -22.91
C GLN A 459 -10.23 -22.92 -23.58
N THR A 460 -11.20 -22.13 -24.02
CA THR A 460 -10.94 -20.82 -24.63
C THR A 460 -11.42 -19.68 -23.74
N GLY A 461 -10.66 -18.59 -23.72
CA GLY A 461 -11.00 -17.40 -22.94
C GLY A 461 -9.84 -16.78 -22.19
N SER A 462 -9.91 -15.47 -21.99
CA SER A 462 -9.00 -14.71 -21.13
C SER A 462 -9.69 -13.45 -20.62
N ILE A 463 -9.33 -13.03 -19.41
CA ILE A 463 -9.70 -11.73 -18.86
C ILE A 463 -8.44 -10.88 -18.87
N TYR A 464 -8.50 -9.77 -19.60
CA TYR A 464 -7.38 -8.87 -19.77
C TYR A 464 -7.81 -7.43 -19.50
N LEU A 465 -7.14 -6.77 -18.56
CA LEU A 465 -7.39 -5.39 -18.20
C LEU A 465 -6.83 -4.47 -19.28
N LEU A 466 -7.72 -3.97 -20.14
CA LEU A 466 -7.42 -2.97 -21.14
C LEU A 466 -8.56 -1.95 -21.19
N GLY A 467 -8.22 -0.67 -21.32
CA GLY A 467 -9.18 0.40 -21.44
C GLY A 467 -9.84 0.49 -22.81
N ASN A 468 -10.98 1.18 -22.88
CA ASN A 468 -11.59 1.56 -24.15
C ASN A 468 -10.69 2.59 -24.84
N PRO A 469 -10.01 2.26 -25.96
CA PRO A 469 -8.98 3.13 -26.53
C PRO A 469 -9.51 4.51 -26.91
N PHE A 470 -10.76 4.59 -27.38
CA PHE A 470 -11.38 5.86 -27.73
C PHE A 470 -11.54 6.77 -26.50
N ILE A 471 -12.15 6.25 -25.43
CA ILE A 471 -12.38 7.02 -24.20
C ILE A 471 -11.04 7.37 -23.54
N TRP A 472 -10.12 6.42 -23.50
CA TRP A 472 -8.80 6.58 -22.89
C TRP A 472 -7.98 7.69 -23.55
N TYR A 473 -7.82 7.64 -24.88
CA TYR A 473 -7.07 8.67 -25.60
C TYR A 473 -7.79 10.02 -25.57
N LEU A 474 -9.13 10.02 -25.64
CA LEU A 474 -9.91 11.25 -25.51
C LEU A 474 -9.74 11.88 -24.12
N GLY A 475 -9.60 11.06 -23.07
CA GLY A 475 -9.22 11.48 -21.71
C GLY A 475 -7.86 12.15 -21.69
N THR A 476 -6.83 11.51 -22.25
CA THR A 476 -5.47 12.06 -22.34
C THR A 476 -5.43 13.38 -23.12
N VAL A 477 -6.09 13.45 -24.29
CA VAL A 477 -6.20 14.67 -25.09
C VAL A 477 -6.93 15.77 -24.30
N SER A 478 -7.97 15.43 -23.54
CA SER A 478 -8.72 16.39 -22.72
C SER A 478 -7.85 17.02 -21.63
N ILE A 479 -6.94 16.26 -21.02
CA ILE A 479 -5.97 16.81 -20.07
C ILE A 479 -4.99 17.78 -20.77
N LEU A 480 -4.49 17.44 -21.95
CA LEU A 480 -3.63 18.34 -22.73
C LEU A 480 -4.36 19.63 -23.16
N LEU A 481 -5.61 19.52 -23.61
CA LEU A 481 -6.44 20.67 -23.95
C LEU A 481 -6.71 21.56 -22.74
N TYR A 482 -6.89 20.97 -21.55
CA TYR A 482 -7.00 21.72 -20.31
C TYR A 482 -5.72 22.51 -19.99
N LEU A 483 -4.53 21.90 -20.17
CA LEU A 483 -3.25 22.59 -19.97
C LEU A 483 -3.10 23.80 -20.91
N VAL A 484 -3.41 23.62 -22.19
CA VAL A 484 -3.42 24.72 -23.18
C VAL A 484 -4.39 25.82 -22.74
N TYR A 485 -5.61 25.44 -22.33
CA TYR A 485 -6.59 26.37 -21.79
C TYR A 485 -6.04 27.13 -20.57
N PHE A 486 -5.38 26.44 -19.63
CA PHE A 486 -4.87 27.02 -18.39
C PHE A 486 -3.81 28.10 -18.66
N PHE A 487 -2.81 27.79 -19.48
CA PHE A 487 -1.77 28.76 -19.85
C PHE A 487 -2.36 29.95 -20.61
N PHE A 488 -3.25 29.69 -21.57
CA PHE A 488 -3.95 30.74 -22.31
C PHE A 488 -4.77 31.64 -21.38
N PHE A 489 -5.50 31.05 -20.43
CA PHE A 489 -6.31 31.77 -19.46
C PHE A 489 -5.48 32.69 -18.55
N GLU A 490 -4.34 32.20 -18.05
CA GLU A 490 -3.44 33.01 -17.22
C GLU A 490 -2.78 34.14 -18.03
N MET A 491 -2.35 33.89 -19.27
CA MET A 491 -1.84 34.94 -20.16
C MET A 491 -2.88 36.03 -20.45
N VAL A 492 -4.13 35.65 -20.71
CA VAL A 492 -5.24 36.58 -20.92
C VAL A 492 -5.51 37.41 -19.66
N LYS A 493 -5.50 36.77 -18.48
CA LYS A 493 -5.73 37.44 -17.20
C LYS A 493 -4.66 38.50 -16.92
N GLN A 494 -3.41 38.24 -17.30
CA GLN A 494 -2.29 39.18 -17.13
C GLN A 494 -2.27 40.30 -18.17
N SER A 495 -2.61 40.01 -19.43
CA SER A 495 -2.44 40.96 -20.54
C SER A 495 -3.43 42.14 -20.56
N LYS A 496 -4.38 42.22 -19.61
CA LYS A 496 -5.48 43.22 -19.57
C LYS A 496 -6.25 43.36 -20.89
N THR A 497 -6.11 42.40 -21.81
CA THR A 497 -6.70 42.46 -23.15
C THR A 497 -8.23 42.42 -23.08
N GLY A 498 -8.87 43.24 -23.91
CA GLY A 498 -10.33 43.33 -24.00
C GLY A 498 -10.94 42.12 -24.70
N LEU A 499 -11.03 40.97 -24.03
CA LEU A 499 -11.77 39.82 -24.58
C LEU A 499 -13.27 40.13 -24.69
N PRO A 500 -13.95 39.58 -25.73
CA PRO A 500 -15.40 39.63 -25.80
C PRO A 500 -16.04 39.08 -24.53
N LYS A 501 -17.10 39.75 -24.03
CA LYS A 501 -17.82 39.35 -22.79
C LYS A 501 -18.20 37.87 -22.76
N ARG A 502 -18.61 37.31 -23.91
CA ARG A 502 -18.97 35.90 -24.07
C ARG A 502 -17.80 34.96 -23.79
N THR A 503 -16.63 35.26 -24.37
CA THR A 503 -15.40 34.47 -24.20
C THR A 503 -14.92 34.55 -22.76
N ARG A 504 -14.89 35.76 -22.17
CA ARG A 504 -14.51 35.95 -20.77
C ARG A 504 -15.39 35.16 -19.81
N LYS A 505 -16.71 35.18 -20.00
CA LYS A 505 -17.67 34.42 -19.16
C LYS A 505 -17.46 32.90 -19.30
N ALA A 506 -17.19 32.41 -20.51
CA ALA A 506 -16.91 30.99 -20.74
C ALA A 506 -15.61 30.55 -20.06
N LEU A 507 -14.54 31.34 -20.21
CA LEU A 507 -13.25 31.06 -19.57
C LEU A 507 -13.38 31.02 -18.04
N ILE A 508 -14.04 32.01 -17.42
CA ILE A 508 -14.23 32.05 -15.97
C ILE A 508 -15.05 30.85 -15.48
N ARG A 509 -16.13 30.48 -16.20
CA ARG A 509 -16.98 29.34 -15.84
C ARG A 509 -16.20 28.02 -15.80
N PHE A 510 -15.23 27.84 -16.70
CA PHE A 510 -14.43 26.62 -16.80
C PHE A 510 -13.27 26.57 -15.79
N SER A 511 -12.84 27.72 -15.25
CA SER A 511 -11.65 27.82 -14.40
C SER A 511 -11.70 26.95 -13.14
N TYR A 512 -12.80 27.02 -12.37
CA TYR A 512 -12.94 26.23 -11.14
C TYR A 512 -13.19 24.75 -11.42
N PRO A 513 -14.19 24.35 -12.24
CA PRO A 513 -14.43 22.95 -12.54
C PRO A 513 -13.24 22.23 -13.18
N GLY A 514 -12.61 22.87 -14.18
CA GLY A 514 -11.43 22.31 -14.83
C GLY A 514 -10.26 22.23 -13.86
N GLY A 515 -10.02 23.27 -13.05
CA GLY A 515 -8.97 23.24 -12.02
C GLY A 515 -9.16 22.13 -11.00
N LEU A 516 -10.39 21.91 -10.53
CA LEU A 516 -10.72 20.84 -9.58
C LEU A 516 -10.45 19.46 -10.19
N LEU A 517 -10.96 19.18 -11.40
CA LEU A 517 -10.78 17.89 -12.06
C LEU A 517 -9.34 17.63 -12.49
N PHE A 518 -8.62 18.66 -12.96
CA PHE A 518 -7.20 18.54 -13.29
C PHE A 518 -6.36 18.28 -12.04
N THR A 519 -6.64 18.97 -10.93
CA THR A 519 -5.96 18.70 -9.65
C THR A 519 -6.22 17.27 -9.18
N ALA A 520 -7.46 16.79 -9.31
CA ALA A 520 -7.83 15.42 -8.99
C ALA A 520 -7.04 14.41 -9.85
N TRP A 521 -7.00 14.61 -11.16
CA TRP A 521 -6.19 13.79 -12.08
C TRP A 521 -4.70 13.83 -11.74
N ALA A 522 -4.14 15.02 -11.55
CA ALA A 522 -2.71 15.24 -11.31
C ALA A 522 -2.25 14.58 -10.01
N LEU A 523 -2.99 14.74 -8.91
CA LEU A 523 -2.65 14.13 -7.63
C LEU A 523 -2.83 12.61 -7.64
N HIS A 524 -3.70 12.05 -8.47
CA HIS A 524 -3.81 10.59 -8.62
C HIS A 524 -2.85 10.02 -9.67
N TYR A 525 -2.02 10.85 -10.32
CA TYR A 525 -1.10 10.41 -11.36
C TYR A 525 0.37 10.67 -11.00
N PHE A 526 0.74 11.91 -10.69
CA PHE A 526 2.13 12.30 -10.48
C PHE A 526 2.81 11.63 -9.28
N PRO A 527 2.16 11.39 -8.13
CA PRO A 527 2.84 10.72 -7.01
C PRO A 527 3.39 9.33 -7.36
N PHE A 528 2.81 8.64 -8.35
CA PHE A 528 3.32 7.34 -8.79
C PHE A 528 4.70 7.42 -9.46
N TYR A 529 5.13 8.58 -9.95
CA TYR A 529 6.50 8.77 -10.44
C TYR A 529 7.55 8.74 -9.31
N LEU A 530 7.13 9.08 -8.09
CA LEU A 530 8.01 9.13 -6.92
C LEU A 530 8.05 7.79 -6.17
N MET A 531 7.25 6.80 -6.59
CA MET A 531 7.16 5.50 -5.92
C MET A 531 8.10 4.48 -6.55
N GLY A 532 9.19 4.15 -5.84
CA GLY A 532 10.18 3.13 -6.21
C GLY A 532 9.73 1.67 -6.02
N ARG A 533 8.43 1.37 -6.11
CA ARG A 533 7.86 0.04 -5.90
C ARG A 533 7.23 -0.52 -7.19
N GLN A 534 6.72 -1.74 -7.13
CA GLN A 534 5.90 -2.34 -8.20
C GLN A 534 4.62 -1.53 -8.47
N LEU A 535 4.36 -1.25 -9.75
CA LEU A 535 3.19 -0.52 -10.20
C LEU A 535 2.55 -1.20 -11.42
N TYR A 536 1.28 -0.89 -11.64
CA TYR A 536 0.42 -1.56 -12.60
C TYR A 536 -0.61 -0.58 -13.16
N LEU A 537 -1.15 -0.86 -14.35
CA LEU A 537 -2.12 -0.01 -15.05
C LEU A 537 -3.35 0.34 -14.21
N HIS A 538 -3.81 -0.55 -13.32
CA HIS A 538 -4.99 -0.30 -12.49
C HIS A 538 -4.82 0.89 -11.53
N HIS A 539 -3.58 1.26 -11.20
CA HIS A 539 -3.29 2.46 -10.39
C HIS A 539 -3.72 3.75 -11.09
N TYR A 540 -3.80 3.76 -12.43
CA TYR A 540 -4.24 4.92 -13.20
C TYR A 540 -5.76 5.10 -13.23
N LEU A 541 -6.57 4.11 -12.81
CA LEU A 541 -8.03 4.15 -13.00
C LEU A 541 -8.75 5.29 -12.26
N PRO A 542 -8.35 5.70 -11.04
CA PRO A 542 -8.88 6.93 -10.44
C PRO A 542 -8.59 8.17 -11.30
N SER A 543 -7.37 8.28 -11.86
CA SER A 543 -7.00 9.36 -12.77
C SER A 543 -7.80 9.30 -14.07
N LEU A 544 -7.96 8.11 -14.66
CA LEU A 544 -8.82 7.89 -15.82
C LEU A 544 -10.24 8.40 -15.56
N TYR A 545 -10.83 8.07 -14.41
CA TYR A 545 -12.16 8.55 -14.03
C TYR A 545 -12.24 10.09 -14.05
N PHE A 546 -11.28 10.79 -13.45
CA PHE A 546 -11.25 12.26 -13.49
C PHE A 546 -11.00 12.81 -14.91
N SER A 547 -10.23 12.12 -15.74
CA SER A 547 -10.03 12.48 -17.15
C SER A 547 -11.29 12.31 -17.99
N ILE A 548 -12.14 11.31 -17.70
CA ILE A 548 -13.45 11.13 -18.34
C ILE A 548 -14.38 12.29 -17.97
N LEU A 549 -14.41 12.70 -16.69
CA LEU A 549 -15.16 13.87 -16.26
C LEU A 549 -14.66 15.15 -16.95
N MET A 550 -13.32 15.32 -17.06
CA MET A 550 -12.70 16.44 -17.78
C MET A 550 -13.13 16.44 -19.25
N THR A 551 -13.11 15.29 -19.90
CA THR A 551 -13.54 15.12 -21.29
C THR A 551 -14.97 15.59 -21.49
N ALA A 552 -15.90 15.18 -20.61
CA ALA A 552 -17.29 15.58 -20.71
C ALA A 552 -17.48 17.10 -20.63
N ILE A 553 -16.76 17.79 -19.73
CA ILE A 553 -16.88 19.25 -19.58
C ILE A 553 -16.18 20.01 -20.71
N ILE A 554 -15.11 19.47 -21.30
CA ILE A 554 -14.45 20.04 -22.49
C ILE A 554 -15.36 19.91 -23.71
N ILE A 555 -15.98 18.75 -23.92
CA ILE A 555 -16.95 18.56 -25.01
C ILE A 555 -18.14 19.51 -24.84
N ASP A 556 -18.60 19.73 -23.60
CA ASP A 556 -19.65 20.71 -23.34
C ASP A 556 -19.23 22.12 -23.76
N SER A 557 -18.00 22.50 -23.42
CA SER A 557 -17.49 23.85 -23.60
C SER A 557 -17.19 24.15 -25.07
N ILE A 558 -16.62 23.20 -25.81
CA ILE A 558 -16.22 23.37 -27.22
C ILE A 558 -17.39 23.12 -28.16
N PHE A 559 -18.11 22.01 -27.98
CA PHE A 559 -19.12 21.55 -28.94
C PHE A 559 -20.54 21.90 -28.48
N LEU A 560 -20.98 21.43 -27.32
CA LEU A 560 -22.41 21.47 -26.97
C LEU A 560 -22.92 22.89 -26.67
N ASN A 561 -22.14 23.73 -25.97
CA ASN A 561 -22.53 25.10 -25.65
C ASN A 561 -22.51 26.04 -26.87
N ARG A 562 -21.94 25.61 -28.00
CA ARG A 562 -21.96 26.38 -29.26
C ARG A 562 -23.32 26.34 -29.93
N PHE A 563 -24.03 25.22 -29.83
CA PHE A 563 -25.32 25.02 -30.50
C PHE A 563 -26.49 25.35 -29.56
N ARG A 564 -27.55 25.95 -30.12
CA ARG A 564 -28.80 26.22 -29.38
C ARG A 564 -29.78 25.06 -29.49
N GLN A 565 -29.88 24.45 -30.68
CA GLN A 565 -30.86 23.41 -30.97
C GLN A 565 -30.58 22.12 -30.18
N PRO A 566 -31.60 21.52 -29.53
CA PRO A 566 -31.44 20.29 -28.76
C PRO A 566 -31.11 19.09 -29.65
N THR A 567 -31.63 19.05 -30.87
CA THR A 567 -31.40 17.99 -31.86
C THR A 567 -29.91 17.84 -32.19
N THR A 568 -29.21 18.93 -32.46
CA THR A 568 -27.75 18.93 -32.72
C THR A 568 -26.96 18.42 -31.52
N LYS A 569 -27.36 18.79 -30.29
CA LYS A 569 -26.68 18.33 -29.07
C LYS A 569 -26.85 16.83 -28.87
N ILE A 570 -28.07 16.32 -29.08
CA ILE A 570 -28.38 14.90 -29.02
C ILE A 570 -27.56 14.15 -30.07
N LEU A 571 -27.49 14.66 -31.30
CA LEU A 571 -26.69 14.05 -32.37
C LEU A 571 -25.20 13.97 -31.99
N ILE A 572 -24.62 15.04 -31.45
CA ILE A 572 -23.22 15.05 -30.97
C ILE A 572 -23.03 13.97 -29.89
N VAL A 573 -23.87 13.97 -28.86
CA VAL A 573 -23.80 12.96 -27.78
C VAL A 573 -23.94 11.55 -28.33
N ALA A 574 -24.87 11.32 -29.26
CA ALA A 574 -25.10 10.03 -29.89
C ALA A 574 -23.88 9.57 -30.69
N ILE A 575 -23.23 10.45 -31.46
CA ILE A 575 -22.01 10.10 -32.21
C ILE A 575 -20.91 9.64 -31.26
N PHE A 576 -20.60 10.41 -30.22
CA PHE A 576 -19.57 10.02 -29.24
C PHE A 576 -19.94 8.73 -28.50
N ALA A 577 -21.21 8.56 -28.13
CA ALA A 577 -21.69 7.36 -27.45
C ALA A 577 -21.61 6.12 -28.34
N VAL A 578 -21.98 6.22 -29.62
CA VAL A 578 -21.90 5.10 -30.58
C VAL A 578 -20.45 4.64 -30.76
N ILE A 579 -19.50 5.57 -30.86
CA ILE A 579 -18.07 5.22 -30.97
C ILE A 579 -17.59 4.52 -29.68
N ALA A 580 -17.95 5.05 -28.51
CA ALA A 580 -17.63 4.43 -27.22
C ALA A 580 -18.21 3.01 -27.11
N ILE A 581 -19.48 2.82 -27.45
CA ILE A 581 -20.17 1.52 -27.46
C ILE A 581 -19.53 0.54 -28.45
N TYR A 582 -19.15 1.03 -29.63
CA TYR A 582 -18.48 0.22 -30.64
C TYR A 582 -17.18 -0.38 -30.10
N TYR A 583 -16.30 0.45 -29.52
CA TYR A 583 -15.07 -0.05 -28.91
C TYR A 583 -15.35 -0.95 -27.71
N PHE A 584 -16.31 -0.60 -26.85
CA PHE A 584 -16.68 -1.45 -25.72
C PHE A 584 -17.10 -2.85 -26.17
N LYS A 585 -17.98 -2.96 -27.17
CA LYS A 585 -18.44 -4.24 -27.74
C LYS A 585 -17.31 -4.99 -28.44
N ARG A 586 -16.37 -4.28 -29.07
CA ARG A 586 -15.21 -4.89 -29.72
C ARG A 586 -14.29 -5.58 -28.70
N PHE A 587 -14.03 -4.91 -27.57
CA PHE A 587 -13.15 -5.39 -26.49
C PHE A 587 -13.89 -6.19 -25.39
N SER A 588 -15.22 -6.33 -25.47
CA SER A 588 -16.02 -7.03 -24.45
C SER A 588 -15.61 -8.49 -24.18
N PRO A 589 -15.09 -9.28 -25.14
CA PRO A 589 -14.62 -10.62 -24.84
C PRO A 589 -13.49 -10.65 -23.80
N LEU A 590 -12.58 -9.68 -23.84
CA LEU A 590 -11.49 -9.54 -22.88
C LEU A 590 -11.98 -9.03 -21.51
N THR A 591 -13.06 -8.26 -21.47
CA THR A 591 -13.66 -7.75 -20.23
C THR A 591 -14.44 -8.84 -19.49
N TYR A 592 -15.22 -9.64 -20.21
CA TYR A 592 -16.12 -10.64 -19.63
C TYR A 592 -15.51 -12.05 -19.56
N GLY A 593 -14.40 -12.29 -20.27
CA GLY A 593 -13.80 -13.61 -20.40
C GLY A 593 -14.62 -14.55 -21.29
N THR A 594 -15.32 -14.01 -22.29
CA THR A 594 -16.11 -14.83 -23.23
C THR A 594 -15.24 -15.27 -24.41
N ASP A 595 -15.65 -16.38 -25.03
CA ASP A 595 -14.97 -16.90 -26.21
C ASP A 595 -15.01 -15.91 -27.41
N MET A 596 -13.99 -15.98 -28.25
CA MET A 596 -13.89 -15.25 -29.51
C MET A 596 -12.99 -15.99 -30.50
N LYS A 597 -13.10 -15.69 -31.79
CA LYS A 597 -12.22 -16.25 -32.81
C LYS A 597 -10.78 -15.74 -32.66
N GLN A 598 -9.77 -16.56 -32.95
CA GLN A 598 -8.36 -16.16 -32.97
C GLN A 598 -8.12 -14.91 -33.83
N THR A 599 -8.65 -14.89 -35.06
CA THR A 599 -8.55 -13.75 -35.98
C THR A 599 -9.17 -12.46 -35.41
N LYS A 600 -10.23 -12.60 -34.59
CA LYS A 600 -10.81 -11.46 -33.88
C LYS A 600 -9.85 -10.97 -32.80
N CYS A 601 -9.25 -11.87 -32.00
CA CYS A 601 -8.26 -11.50 -30.99
C CYS A 601 -7.07 -10.74 -31.60
N GLU A 602 -6.52 -11.25 -32.71
CA GLU A 602 -5.41 -10.58 -33.42
C GLU A 602 -5.81 -9.18 -33.88
N SER A 603 -7.05 -9.01 -34.38
CA SER A 603 -7.58 -7.69 -34.76
C SER A 603 -7.79 -6.71 -33.59
N LEU A 604 -7.69 -7.16 -32.33
CA LEU A 604 -7.75 -6.30 -31.15
C LEU A 604 -6.39 -5.70 -30.79
N LYS A 605 -5.28 -6.25 -31.29
CA LYS A 605 -3.93 -5.75 -31.05
C LYS A 605 -3.65 -4.50 -31.89
N PHE A 606 -4.07 -3.33 -31.39
CA PHE A 606 -3.77 -2.05 -32.05
C PHE A 606 -2.32 -1.60 -31.86
N LYS A 607 -1.63 -2.18 -30.88
CA LYS A 607 -0.21 -1.96 -30.60
C LYS A 607 0.46 -3.31 -30.42
N ASP A 608 1.70 -3.43 -30.87
CA ASP A 608 2.52 -4.64 -30.69
C ASP A 608 2.78 -4.93 -29.21
N THR A 609 2.75 -3.89 -28.38
CA THR A 609 2.90 -3.97 -26.93
C THR A 609 1.68 -4.55 -26.21
N TRP A 610 0.55 -4.75 -26.89
CA TRP A 610 -0.63 -5.43 -26.33
C TRP A 610 -0.46 -6.94 -26.45
N ASP A 611 0.12 -7.52 -25.41
CA ASP A 611 0.48 -8.92 -25.25
C ASP A 611 -0.74 -9.83 -24.98
N LEU A 612 -1.75 -9.74 -25.84
CA LEU A 612 -2.90 -10.64 -25.83
C LEU A 612 -2.46 -12.04 -26.31
N ASP A 613 -2.70 -13.06 -25.49
CA ASP A 613 -2.45 -14.45 -25.87
C ASP A 613 -3.58 -14.98 -26.77
N CYS A 614 -3.46 -14.71 -28.07
CA CYS A 614 -4.48 -15.08 -29.04
C CYS A 614 -4.51 -16.57 -29.37
N ASN A 615 -3.50 -17.34 -28.97
CA ASN A 615 -3.46 -18.78 -29.16
C ASN A 615 -4.47 -19.52 -28.25
N LYS A 616 -5.02 -18.84 -27.25
CA LYS A 616 -6.09 -19.35 -26.37
C LYS A 616 -7.49 -19.34 -27.01
N TYR A 617 -7.57 -19.02 -28.30
CA TYR A 617 -8.81 -18.86 -29.02
C TYR A 617 -8.75 -19.68 -30.31
N ASN A 618 -9.88 -20.26 -30.70
CA ASN A 618 -10.00 -21.10 -31.90
C ASN A 618 -10.31 -20.31 -33.17
#